data_AF-A0A346RTS2-F1
#
_entry.id   AF-A0A346RTS2-F1
#
_cell.length_a   1.000
_cell.length_b   1.000
_cell.length_c   1.000
_cell.angle_alpha   90.00
_cell.angle_beta   90.00
_cell.angle_gamma   90.00
#
_symmetry.space_group_name_H-M   'P 1'
#
loop_
_entity.id
_entity.type
_entity.pdbx_description
1 polymer ?
#
loop_
_entity_poly.entity_id
_entity_poly.type
_entity_poly.pdbx_seq_one_letter_code
_entity_poly.pdbx_strand_id
1 'polypeptide(L)'
;KILVINPGSTSTKIAVYENETPLLVRNISHTVEELSVYSQVVDQFEFRKNLVLQELEANKIPFDFDAVIGRGGLVKPIPGGVYEVNEAMKRDTVHAMRTHACNLGGLIADKLASSLPNCRAFIADPGV
;
A
#
# COMPACT_ATOMS: atom_id res chain seq x y z
N LYS A 1 10.11 12.12 5.61
CA LYS A 1 10.01 11.25 4.42
C LYS A 1 8.71 10.47 4.40
N ILE A 2 8.05 10.38 3.23
CA ILE A 2 6.76 9.71 3.03
C ILE A 2 6.93 8.60 1.98
N LEU A 3 6.46 7.40 2.28
CA LEU A 3 6.35 6.30 1.32
C LEU A 3 4.91 6.21 0.81
N VAL A 4 4.72 6.27 -0.51
CA VAL A 4 3.42 6.18 -1.19
C VAL A 4 3.30 4.82 -1.88
N ILE A 5 2.17 4.14 -1.71
CA ILE A 5 1.93 2.79 -2.23
C ILE A 5 0.58 2.75 -2.94
N ASN A 6 0.58 2.38 -4.22
CA ASN A 6 -0.62 2.28 -5.03
C ASN A 6 -0.66 0.93 -5.77
N PRO A 7 -1.22 -0.11 -5.13
CA PRO A 7 -1.45 -1.39 -5.79
C PRO A 7 -2.58 -1.27 -6.83
N GLY A 8 -2.26 -1.61 -8.07
CA GLY A 8 -3.20 -1.85 -9.17
C GLY A 8 -3.27 -3.32 -9.54
N SER A 9 -4.17 -3.69 -10.45
CA SER A 9 -4.42 -5.09 -10.82
C SER A 9 -3.14 -5.83 -11.24
N THR A 10 -2.37 -5.24 -12.15
CA THR A 10 -1.14 -5.84 -12.72
C THR A 10 0.14 -5.07 -12.37
N SER A 11 0.06 -4.12 -11.43
CA SER A 11 1.23 -3.36 -10.98
C SER A 11 1.11 -2.91 -9.54
N THR A 12 2.24 -2.58 -8.92
CA THR A 12 2.29 -1.81 -7.68
C THR A 12 3.17 -0.58 -7.96
N LYS A 13 2.56 0.60 -7.93
CA LYS A 13 3.33 1.86 -8.03
C LYS A 13 3.76 2.27 -6.65
N ILE A 14 5.00 2.71 -6.53
CA ILE A 14 5.53 3.31 -5.30
C ILE A 14 6.19 4.64 -5.60
N ALA A 15 6.21 5.50 -4.59
CA ALA A 15 7.02 6.70 -4.62
C ALA A 15 7.52 7.04 -3.22
N VAL A 16 8.67 7.71 -3.16
CA VAL A 16 9.25 8.22 -1.92
C VAL A 16 9.40 9.72 -2.07
N TYR A 17 8.88 10.46 -1.10
CA TYR A 17 8.93 11.91 -1.05
C TYR A 17 9.67 12.39 0.18
N GLU A 18 10.45 13.44 0.00
CA GLU A 18 10.93 14.30 1.07
C GLU A 18 10.31 15.68 0.86
N ASN A 19 9.33 16.02 1.70
CA ASN A 19 8.44 17.16 1.48
C ASN A 19 7.78 17.07 0.09
N GLU A 20 7.99 18.06 -0.77
CA GLU A 20 7.44 18.11 -2.12
C GLU A 20 8.37 17.46 -3.17
N THR A 21 9.56 17.01 -2.76
CA THR A 21 10.57 16.48 -3.67
C THR A 21 10.42 14.95 -3.82
N PRO A 22 10.20 14.42 -5.03
CA PRO A 22 10.23 12.99 -5.28
C PRO A 22 11.67 12.47 -5.29
N LEU A 23 12.00 11.58 -4.36
CA LEU A 23 13.29 10.88 -4.31
C LEU A 23 13.27 9.58 -5.12
N LEU A 24 12.11 8.95 -5.23
CA LEU A 24 11.90 7.73 -6.00
C LEU A 24 10.48 7.70 -6.57
N VAL A 25 10.34 7.29 -7.83
CA VAL A 25 9.05 6.91 -8.43
C VAL A 25 9.27 5.64 -9.25
N ARG A 26 8.52 4.59 -8.94
CA ARG A 26 8.67 3.27 -9.56
C ARG A 26 7.32 2.63 -9.83
N ASN A 27 7.29 1.81 -10.88
CA ASN A 27 6.17 0.95 -11.21
C ASN A 27 6.68 -0.48 -11.26
N ILE A 28 6.29 -1.27 -10.27
CA ILE A 28 6.59 -2.70 -10.19
C ILE A 28 5.49 -3.41 -10.97
N SER A 29 5.84 -4.07 -12.07
CA SER A 29 4.88 -4.83 -12.89
C SER A 29 4.79 -6.26 -12.38
N HIS A 30 3.58 -6.83 -12.41
CA HIS A 30 3.33 -8.23 -12.05
C HIS A 30 2.83 -8.99 -13.27
N THR A 31 3.39 -10.15 -13.55
CA THR A 31 2.91 -11.01 -14.63
C THR A 31 1.65 -11.77 -14.22
N VAL A 32 0.93 -12.32 -15.21
CA VAL A 32 -0.24 -13.14 -14.93
C VAL A 32 0.16 -14.40 -14.17
N GLU A 33 1.31 -14.99 -14.51
CA GLU A 33 1.85 -16.19 -13.89
C GLU A 33 2.13 -15.95 -12.40
N GLU A 34 2.82 -14.85 -12.07
CA GLU A 34 3.10 -14.45 -10.68
C GLU A 34 1.82 -14.26 -9.87
N LEU A 35 0.78 -13.68 -10.47
CA LEU A 35 -0.47 -13.41 -9.77
C LEU A 35 -1.40 -14.64 -9.71
N SER A 36 -1.29 -15.57 -10.66
CA SER A 36 -2.19 -16.72 -10.80
C SER A 36 -2.10 -17.72 -9.64
N VAL A 37 -1.01 -17.69 -8.87
CA VAL A 37 -0.80 -18.58 -7.72
C VAL A 37 -1.64 -18.19 -6.51
N TYR A 38 -2.19 -16.97 -6.49
CA TYR A 38 -2.98 -16.43 -5.39
C TYR A 38 -4.47 -16.67 -5.64
N SER A 39 -5.13 -17.32 -4.68
CA SER A 39 -6.57 -17.62 -4.80
C SER A 39 -7.42 -16.36 -4.62
N GLN A 40 -6.98 -15.45 -3.75
CA GLN A 40 -7.63 -14.18 -3.47
C GLN A 40 -6.64 -13.02 -3.57
N VAL A 41 -7.18 -11.82 -3.80
CA VAL A 41 -6.35 -10.60 -3.82
C VAL A 41 -5.62 -10.39 -2.50
N VAL A 42 -6.26 -10.70 -1.36
CA VAL A 42 -5.64 -10.54 -0.04
C VAL A 42 -4.39 -11.42 0.13
N ASP A 43 -4.34 -12.57 -0.54
CA ASP A 43 -3.19 -13.49 -0.49
C ASP A 43 -1.94 -12.88 -1.15
N GLN A 44 -2.11 -11.88 -2.02
CA GLN A 44 -0.99 -11.15 -2.67
C GLN A 44 -0.30 -10.16 -1.72
N PHE A 45 -0.81 -9.99 -0.50
CA PHE A 45 -0.33 -9.00 0.47
C PHE A 45 1.19 -9.10 0.72
N GLU A 46 1.66 -10.28 1.14
CA GLU A 46 3.08 -10.48 1.46
C GLU A 46 3.98 -10.32 0.23
N PHE A 47 3.54 -10.85 -0.91
CA PHE A 47 4.24 -10.70 -2.19
C PHE A 47 4.45 -9.24 -2.56
N ARG A 48 3.37 -8.46 -2.61
CA ARG A 48 3.46 -7.05 -3.00
C ARG A 48 4.24 -6.23 -1.98
N LYS A 49 4.07 -6.47 -0.68
CA LYS A 49 4.85 -5.80 0.38
C LYS A 49 6.35 -6.07 0.23
N ASN A 50 6.74 -7.31 -0.03
CA ASN A 50 8.15 -7.68 -0.17
C ASN A 50 8.78 -7.03 -1.40
N LEU A 51 8.05 -6.92 -2.51
CA LEU A 51 8.52 -6.18 -3.69
C LEU A 51 8.74 -4.68 -3.40
N VAL A 52 7.89 -4.05 -2.57
CA VAL A 52 8.11 -2.66 -2.14
C VAL A 52 9.45 -2.55 -1.39
N LEU A 53 9.72 -3.45 -0.44
CA LEU A 53 10.98 -3.44 0.32
C LEU A 53 12.20 -3.67 -0.57
N GLN A 54 12.12 -4.62 -1.49
CA GLN A 54 13.19 -4.91 -2.46
C GLN A 54 13.47 -3.70 -3.36
N GLU A 55 12.45 -3.00 -3.83
CA GLU A 55 12.63 -1.81 -4.68
C GLU A 55 13.28 -0.66 -3.89
N LEU A 56 12.92 -0.48 -2.62
CA LEU A 56 13.58 0.51 -1.75
C LEU A 56 15.06 0.17 -1.55
N GLU A 57 15.38 -1.08 -1.24
CA GLU A 57 16.75 -1.56 -1.06
C GLU A 57 17.58 -1.41 -2.35
N ALA A 58 17.04 -1.83 -3.50
CA ALA A 58 17.71 -1.74 -4.79
C ALA A 58 18.06 -0.30 -5.19
N ASN A 59 17.22 0.67 -4.81
CA ASN A 59 17.46 2.09 -5.06
C ASN A 59 18.16 2.80 -3.88
N LYS A 60 18.65 2.04 -2.89
CA LYS A 60 19.36 2.55 -1.70
C LYS A 60 18.58 3.60 -0.93
N ILE A 61 17.25 3.49 -0.92
CA ILE A 61 16.40 4.34 -0.09
C ILE A 61 16.42 3.78 1.34
N PRO A 62 16.86 4.55 2.34
CA PRO A 62 16.78 4.12 3.73
C PRO A 62 15.32 3.91 4.15
N PHE A 63 15.07 2.86 4.93
CA PHE A 63 13.75 2.54 5.44
C PHE A 63 13.48 3.35 6.72
N ASP A 64 13.26 4.66 6.58
CA ASP A 64 13.09 5.63 7.66
C ASP A 64 12.02 6.68 7.29
N PHE A 65 10.75 6.29 7.41
CA PHE A 65 9.61 7.12 7.01
C PHE A 65 8.86 7.68 8.22
N ASP A 66 8.37 8.91 8.09
CA ASP A 66 7.44 9.54 9.05
C ASP A 66 6.00 9.06 8.82
N ALA A 67 5.67 8.73 7.57
CA ALA A 67 4.38 8.21 7.18
C ALA A 67 4.47 7.27 5.97
N VAL A 68 3.59 6.28 5.96
CA VAL A 68 3.32 5.45 4.79
C VAL A 68 1.87 5.64 4.37
N ILE A 69 1.61 5.92 3.10
CA ILE A 69 0.27 6.14 2.59
C ILE A 69 -0.06 5.18 1.45
N GLY A 70 -1.18 4.48 1.59
CA GLY A 70 -1.74 3.60 0.58
C GLY A 70 -2.85 4.27 -0.22
N ARG A 71 -3.07 3.84 -1.48
CA ARG A 71 -4.35 4.11 -2.15
C ARG A 71 -5.49 3.46 -1.35
N GLY A 72 -6.59 4.18 -1.14
CA GLY A 72 -7.74 3.62 -0.46
C GLY A 72 -8.39 2.46 -1.22
N GLY A 73 -8.79 1.45 -0.46
CA GLY A 73 -9.51 0.26 -0.96
C GLY A 73 -11.00 0.51 -1.15
N LEU A 74 -11.71 -0.56 -1.51
CA LEU A 74 -13.17 -0.65 -1.45
C LEU A 74 -13.60 -0.71 0.02
N VAL A 75 -13.80 0.45 0.63
CA VAL A 75 -14.28 0.58 2.02
C VAL A 75 -15.77 0.90 2.02
N LYS A 76 -16.37 0.91 3.22
CA LYS A 76 -17.74 1.44 3.38
C LYS A 76 -17.80 2.90 2.94
N PRO A 77 -18.94 3.40 2.43
CA PRO A 77 -19.07 4.80 2.02
C PRO A 77 -18.64 5.77 3.12
N ILE A 78 -17.65 6.60 2.82
CA ILE A 78 -17.15 7.67 3.69
C ILE A 78 -16.87 8.94 2.85
N PRO A 79 -16.82 10.13 3.46
CA PRO A 79 -16.41 11.34 2.76
C PRO A 79 -15.01 11.21 2.12
N GLY A 80 -14.71 12.06 1.14
CA GLY A 80 -13.35 12.20 0.61
C GLY A 80 -12.40 12.75 1.69
N GLY A 81 -11.14 12.35 1.64
CA GLY A 81 -10.15 12.77 2.62
C GLY A 81 -9.02 11.77 2.87
N VAL A 82 -8.20 12.11 3.85
CA VAL A 82 -7.08 11.28 4.32
C VAL A 82 -7.45 10.69 5.68
N TYR A 83 -7.33 9.38 5.78
CA TYR A 83 -7.72 8.61 6.96
C TYR A 83 -6.52 7.82 7.47
N GLU A 84 -6.28 7.87 8.78
CA GLU A 84 -5.34 6.94 9.41
C GLU A 84 -5.91 5.52 9.35
N VAL A 85 -5.05 4.56 9.00
CA VAL A 85 -5.44 3.15 8.95
C VAL A 85 -5.69 2.66 10.38
N ASN A 86 -6.84 2.00 10.60
CA ASN A 86 -7.22 1.46 11.89
C ASN A 86 -7.72 0.01 11.76
N GLU A 87 -7.88 -0.67 12.91
CA GLU A 87 -8.31 -2.07 12.94
C GLU A 87 -9.67 -2.32 12.26
N ALA A 88 -10.61 -1.37 12.36
CA ALA A 88 -11.92 -1.50 11.72
C ALA A 88 -11.79 -1.49 10.19
N MET A 89 -11.00 -0.57 9.64
CA MET A 89 -10.70 -0.49 8.21
C MET A 89 -10.01 -1.76 7.71
N LYS A 90 -9.03 -2.27 8.46
CA LYS A 90 -8.31 -3.52 8.10
C LYS A 90 -9.26 -4.71 8.07
N ARG A 91 -10.09 -4.87 9.10
CA ARG A 91 -11.09 -5.93 9.17
C ARG A 91 -12.08 -5.87 8.01
N ASP A 92 -12.62 -4.69 7.74
CA ASP A 92 -13.56 -4.49 6.63
C ASP A 92 -12.91 -4.82 5.29
N THR A 93 -11.62 -4.49 5.11
CA THR A 93 -10.86 -4.76 3.88
C THR A 93 -10.63 -6.25 3.65
N VAL A 94 -10.27 -7.00 4.70
CA VAL A 94 -9.99 -8.44 4.64
C VAL A 94 -11.27 -9.25 4.40
N HIS A 95 -12.42 -8.78 4.91
CA HIS A 95 -13.71 -9.45 4.77
C HIS A 95 -14.63 -8.80 3.73
N ALA A 96 -14.11 -7.93 2.86
CA ALA A 96 -14.90 -7.22 1.88
C ALA A 96 -15.57 -8.20 0.90
N MET A 97 -16.86 -8.00 0.61
CA MET A 97 -17.59 -8.80 -0.39
C MET A 97 -16.99 -8.66 -1.80
N ARG A 98 -16.40 -7.50 -2.11
CA ARG A 98 -15.70 -7.23 -3.36
C ARG A 98 -14.24 -6.98 -3.06
N THR A 99 -13.37 -7.65 -3.79
CA THR A 99 -11.93 -7.50 -3.65
C THR A 99 -11.33 -6.82 -4.87
N HIS A 100 -10.35 -5.96 -4.64
CA HIS A 100 -9.58 -5.28 -5.67
C HIS A 100 -8.16 -5.04 -5.16
N ALA A 101 -7.16 -5.00 -6.03
CA ALA A 101 -5.75 -4.85 -5.63
C ALA A 101 -5.52 -3.64 -4.71
N CYS A 102 -6.23 -2.53 -4.94
CA CYS A 102 -6.12 -1.33 -4.09
C CYS A 102 -6.52 -1.56 -2.63
N ASN A 103 -7.29 -2.61 -2.30
CA ASN A 103 -7.57 -3.02 -0.92
C ASN A 103 -6.28 -3.30 -0.13
N LEU A 104 -5.23 -3.74 -0.82
CA LEU A 104 -3.94 -4.02 -0.19
C LEU A 104 -3.20 -2.73 0.20
N GLY A 105 -3.56 -1.57 -0.34
CA GLY A 105 -2.84 -0.31 -0.12
C GLY A 105 -2.75 0.05 1.37
N GLY A 106 -3.90 0.09 2.05
CA GLY A 106 -3.97 0.36 3.49
C GLY A 106 -3.30 -0.73 4.34
N LEU A 107 -3.45 -2.02 3.95
CA LEU A 107 -2.84 -3.14 4.67
C LEU A 107 -1.30 -3.08 4.62
N ILE A 108 -0.74 -2.82 3.42
CA ILE A 108 0.71 -2.70 3.23
C ILE A 108 1.24 -1.47 3.97
N ALA A 109 0.53 -0.33 3.88
CA ALA A 109 0.92 0.89 4.59
C ALA A 109 1.00 0.67 6.10
N ASP A 110 -0.04 0.08 6.71
CA ASP A 110 -0.09 -0.26 8.13
C ASP A 110 1.05 -1.19 8.55
N LYS A 111 1.29 -2.26 7.76
CA LYS A 111 2.35 -3.21 8.09
C LYS A 111 3.74 -2.58 8.04
N LEU A 112 4.04 -1.79 7.02
CA LEU A 112 5.34 -1.12 6.89
C LEU A 112 5.53 -0.04 7.97
N ALA A 113 4.53 0.80 8.22
CA ALA A 113 4.59 1.81 9.26
C ALA A 113 4.78 1.19 10.66
N SER A 114 4.10 0.07 10.96
CA SER A 114 4.21 -0.63 12.25
C SER A 114 5.61 -1.15 12.58
N SER A 115 6.48 -1.28 11.57
CA SER A 115 7.88 -1.69 11.75
C SER A 115 8.84 -0.53 12.02
N LEU A 116 8.33 0.70 12.02
CA LEU A 116 9.11 1.93 12.19
C LEU A 116 8.70 2.69 13.45
N PRO A 117 9.64 3.32 14.17
CA PRO A 117 9.32 4.16 15.30
C PRO A 117 8.58 5.42 14.85
N ASN A 118 7.47 5.75 15.52
CA ASN A 118 6.67 6.97 15.28
C ASN A 118 6.13 7.14 13.84
N CYS A 119 6.11 6.08 13.03
CA CYS A 119 5.57 6.12 11.67
C CYS A 119 4.08 5.83 11.68
N ARG A 120 3.29 6.63 10.94
CA ARG A 120 1.84 6.47 10.83
C ARG A 120 1.43 5.98 9.44
N ALA A 121 0.37 5.19 9.39
CA ALA A 121 -0.18 4.67 8.15
C ALA A 121 -1.47 5.38 7.76
N PHE A 122 -1.59 5.76 6.49
CA PHE A 122 -2.76 6.46 5.98
C PHE A 122 -3.30 5.83 4.70
N ILE A 123 -4.55 6.16 4.37
CA ILE A 123 -5.10 6.07 3.02
C ILE A 123 -5.62 7.43 2.58
N ALA A 124 -5.62 7.68 1.27
CA ALA A 124 -6.31 8.81 0.66
C ALA A 124 -7.38 8.33 -0.32
N ASP A 125 -8.49 9.07 -0.36
CA ASP A 125 -9.60 8.95 -1.30
C ASP A 125 -9.97 7.49 -1.61
N PRO A 126 -10.54 6.76 -0.63
CA PRO A 126 -11.04 5.43 -0.88
C PRO A 126 -12.00 5.41 -2.07
N GLY A 127 -11.80 4.43 -2.95
CA GLY A 127 -12.63 4.27 -4.14
C GLY A 127 -14.10 4.07 -3.76
N VAL A 128 -14.99 4.64 -4.58
CA VAL A 128 -16.45 4.51 -4.56
C VAL A 128 -16.97 3.13 -4.14
#